data_AF-A0A382RQT4-F1
#
_entry.id   AF-A0A382RQT4-F1
#
_cell.length_a   1.000
_cell.length_b   1.000
_cell.length_c   1.000
_cell.angle_alpha   90.00
_cell.angle_beta   90.00
_cell.angle_gamma   90.00
#
_symmetry.space_group_name_H-M   'P 1'
#
loop_
_entity.id
_entity.type
_entity.pdbx_description
1 polymer ?
#
loop_
_entity_poly.entity_id
_entity_poly.type
_entity_poly.pdbx_seq_one_letter_code
_entity_poly.pdbx_strand_id
1 'polypeptide(L)'
;MYLSLIPGDELGWFSKLWKYDKFVHFAEYLGVGFLLLNMLMIQPMKKIHWKFIIVFLLLFPLLDELIQYYTPRRIPDIYDGIFDICGGFVGLYLRKLMGMKYG
;
A
#
# COMPACT_ATOMS: atom_id res chain seq x y z
N MET A 1 -2.45 -7.72 -1.94
CA MET A 1 -3.71 -8.08 -2.64
C MET A 1 -4.27 -9.45 -2.25
N TYR A 2 -3.66 -10.61 -2.55
CA TYR A 2 -4.26 -11.90 -2.13
C TYR A 2 -4.40 -12.02 -0.60
N LEU A 3 -3.44 -11.50 0.17
CA LEU A 3 -3.48 -11.50 1.64
C LEU A 3 -4.55 -10.57 2.24
N SER A 4 -4.81 -9.43 1.57
CA SER A 4 -5.84 -8.44 1.94
C SER A 4 -7.27 -9.01 1.83
N LEU A 5 -7.47 -10.02 0.96
CA LEU A 5 -8.77 -10.62 0.67
C LEU A 5 -9.12 -11.84 1.55
N ILE A 6 -8.20 -12.36 2.36
CA ILE A 6 -8.46 -13.57 3.14
C ILE A 6 -9.16 -13.20 4.46
N PRO A 7 -10.35 -13.76 4.76
CA PRO A 7 -10.97 -13.61 6.07
C PRO A 7 -10.13 -14.34 7.12
N GLY A 8 -9.69 -13.64 8.16
CA GLY A 8 -8.78 -14.17 9.19
C GLY A 8 -9.37 -15.22 10.11
N ASP A 9 -10.65 -15.58 9.96
CA ASP A 9 -11.26 -16.76 10.60
C ASP A 9 -10.79 -18.08 9.96
N GLU A 10 -10.28 -18.08 8.72
CA GLU A 10 -9.93 -19.32 8.00
C GLU A 10 -8.46 -19.74 8.11
N LEU A 11 -7.60 -18.92 8.72
CA LEU A 11 -6.16 -19.18 8.84
C LEU A 11 -5.69 -19.14 10.30
N GLY A 12 -5.65 -20.31 10.96
CA GLY A 12 -5.40 -20.45 12.40
C GLY A 12 -4.16 -19.76 12.97
N TRP A 13 -3.07 -19.59 12.21
CA TRP A 13 -1.89 -18.80 12.61
C TRP A 13 -1.93 -17.32 12.15
N PHE A 14 -2.66 -16.98 11.09
CA PHE A 14 -2.82 -15.61 10.59
C PHE A 14 -3.89 -14.81 11.33
N SER A 15 -4.80 -15.46 12.05
CA SER A 15 -5.77 -14.79 12.94
C SER A 15 -5.10 -13.85 13.95
N LYS A 16 -3.87 -14.18 14.39
CA LYS A 16 -3.03 -13.29 15.24
C LYS A 16 -2.43 -12.11 14.47
N LEU A 17 -2.13 -12.27 13.18
CA LEU A 17 -1.66 -11.19 12.31
C LEU A 17 -2.80 -10.23 11.96
N TRP A 18 -4.03 -10.75 11.84
CA TRP A 18 -5.24 -9.94 11.70
C TRP A 18 -5.55 -9.07 12.92
N LYS A 19 -4.98 -9.38 14.10
CA LYS A 19 -4.98 -8.45 15.24
C LYS A 19 -4.15 -7.18 14.97
N TYR A 20 -3.21 -7.26 14.02
CA TYR A 20 -2.35 -6.19 13.53
C TYR A 20 -2.62 -5.89 12.04
N ASP A 21 -3.85 -6.09 11.57
CA ASP A 21 -4.25 -5.90 10.16
C ASP A 21 -3.77 -4.56 9.59
N LYS A 22 -3.87 -3.49 10.39
CA LYS A 22 -3.39 -2.13 10.09
C LYS A 22 -1.89 -2.03 9.80
N PHE A 23 -1.07 -2.82 10.49
CA PHE A 23 0.38 -2.86 10.23
C PHE A 23 0.71 -3.65 8.96
N VAL A 24 -0.08 -4.66 8.64
CA VAL A 24 0.07 -5.43 7.40
C VAL A 24 -0.24 -4.53 6.21
N HIS A 25 -1.37 -3.83 6.24
CA HIS A 25 -1.77 -2.80 5.29
C HIS A 25 -0.68 -1.74 5.07
N PHE A 26 -0.20 -1.14 6.16
CA PHE A 26 0.92 -0.21 6.11
C PHE A 26 2.17 -0.82 5.45
N ALA A 27 2.57 -2.04 5.80
CA ALA A 27 3.76 -2.69 5.27
C ALA A 27 3.61 -3.07 3.78
N GLU A 28 2.44 -3.54 3.36
CA GLU A 28 2.11 -3.84 1.96
C GLU A 28 2.27 -2.57 1.12
N TYR A 29 1.63 -1.47 1.52
CA TYR A 29 1.68 -0.23 0.77
C TYR A 29 3.03 0.48 0.87
N LEU A 30 3.79 0.30 1.95
CA LEU A 30 5.20 0.71 2.02
C LEU A 30 6.01 0.06 0.90
N GLY A 31 5.83 -1.24 0.68
CA GLY A 31 6.43 -1.95 -0.44
C GLY A 31 6.00 -1.38 -1.80
N VAL A 32 4.69 -1.14 -1.97
CA VAL A 32 4.12 -0.55 -3.21
C VAL A 32 4.75 0.81 -3.52
N GLY A 33 4.77 1.74 -2.56
CA GLY A 33 5.34 3.08 -2.74
C GLY A 33 6.84 3.05 -3.05
N PHE A 34 7.58 2.15 -2.40
CA PHE A 34 9.01 1.95 -2.65
C PHE A 34 9.29 1.44 -4.06
N LEU A 35 8.58 0.38 -4.48
CA LEU A 35 8.76 -0.24 -5.80
C LEU A 35 8.26 0.65 -6.94
N LEU A 36 7.17 1.38 -6.73
CA LEU A 36 6.61 2.31 -7.72
C LEU A 36 7.62 3.40 -8.09
N LEU A 37 8.25 4.04 -7.10
CA LEU A 37 9.30 5.02 -7.37
C LEU A 37 10.53 4.35 -7.98
N ASN A 38 10.90 3.15 -7.54
CA ASN A 38 12.04 2.42 -8.12
C ASN A 38 11.85 2.13 -9.62
N MET A 39 10.65 1.68 -10.02
CA MET A 39 10.28 1.42 -11.40
C MET A 39 10.37 2.69 -12.26
N LEU A 40 9.82 3.80 -11.76
CA LEU A 40 9.77 5.06 -12.51
C LEU A 40 11.13 5.77 -12.60
N MET A 41 12.06 5.46 -11.68
CA MET A 41 13.44 5.96 -11.72
C MET A 41 14.33 5.27 -12.77
N ILE A 42 13.86 4.21 -13.45
CA ILE A 42 14.58 3.60 -14.59
C ILE A 42 14.75 4.61 -15.74
N GLN A 43 13.86 5.58 -15.84
CA GLN A 43 13.90 6.65 -16.84
C GLN A 43 13.89 8.02 -16.17
N PRO A 44 14.35 9.10 -16.85
CA PRO A 44 14.30 10.44 -16.30
C PRO A 44 12.86 10.85 -15.95
N MET A 45 12.66 11.08 -14.65
CA MET A 45 11.37 11.43 -14.07
C MET A 45 10.90 12.81 -14.53
N LYS A 46 9.72 12.87 -15.17
CA LYS A 46 9.03 14.12 -15.51
C LYS A 46 8.04 14.50 -14.40
N LYS A 47 7.63 15.78 -14.36
CA LYS A 47 6.60 16.27 -13.42
C LYS A 47 5.28 15.48 -13.49
N ILE A 48 4.94 14.93 -14.66
CA ILE A 48 3.74 14.10 -14.84
C ILE A 48 3.83 12.76 -14.08
N HIS A 49 5.02 12.16 -13.97
CA HIS A 49 5.21 10.91 -13.23
C HIS A 49 5.00 11.11 -11.73
N TRP A 50 5.44 12.25 -11.18
CA TRP A 50 5.15 12.61 -9.78
C TRP A 50 3.65 12.76 -9.51
N LYS A 51 2.91 13.40 -10.42
CA LYS A 51 1.44 13.48 -10.31
C LYS A 51 0.80 12.10 -10.38
N PHE A 52 1.25 11.25 -11.30
CA PHE A 52 0.76 9.88 -11.42
C PHE A 52 0.97 9.08 -10.13
N ILE A 53 2.15 9.17 -9.51
CA ILE A 53 2.43 8.46 -8.25
C ILE A 53 1.48 8.92 -7.13
N ILE A 54 1.30 10.22 -6.96
CA ILE A 54 0.41 10.76 -5.91
C ILE A 54 -1.02 10.30 -6.14
N VAL A 55 -1.51 10.39 -7.38
CA VAL A 55 -2.87 9.94 -7.74
C VAL A 55 -3.01 8.43 -7.53
N PHE A 56 -2.01 7.63 -7.92
CA PHE A 56 -2.01 6.18 -7.74
C PHE A 56 -2.05 5.81 -6.26
N LEU A 57 -1.20 6.40 -5.41
CA LEU A 57 -1.17 6.10 -3.98
C LEU A 57 -2.44 6.52 -3.23
N LEU A 58 -3.26 7.41 -3.80
CA LEU A 58 -4.55 7.81 -3.23
C LEU A 58 -5.71 6.98 -3.77
N LEU A 59 -5.74 6.68 -5.07
CA LEU A 59 -6.84 5.93 -5.68
C LEU A 59 -6.74 4.43 -5.42
N PHE A 60 -5.53 3.89 -5.33
CA PHE A 60 -5.33 2.44 -5.18
C PHE A 60 -5.87 1.89 -3.83
N PRO A 61 -5.62 2.53 -2.66
CA PRO A 61 -6.27 2.13 -1.40
C PRO A 61 -7.81 2.19 -1.46
N LEU A 62 -8.36 3.23 -2.08
CA LEU A 62 -9.82 3.36 -2.22
C LEU A 62 -10.43 2.24 -3.08
N LEU A 63 -9.70 1.81 -4.12
CA LEU A 63 -10.11 0.66 -4.92
C LEU A 63 -9.96 -0.66 -4.16
N ASP A 64 -8.93 -0.82 -3.33
CA ASP A 64 -8.74 -2.03 -2.53
C ASP A 64 -9.87 -2.16 -1.48
N GLU A 65 -10.22 -1.08 -0.78
CA GLU A 65 -11.38 -1.05 0.12
C GLU A 65 -12.70 -1.35 -0.62
N LEU A 66 -12.89 -0.80 -1.84
CA LEU A 66 -14.06 -1.08 -2.65
C LEU A 66 -14.14 -2.57 -3.04
N ILE A 67 -13.03 -3.21 -3.37
CA ILE A 67 -12.98 -4.63 -3.70
C ILE A 67 -13.21 -5.48 -2.44
N GLN A 68 -12.63 -5.10 -1.31
CA GLN A 68 -12.85 -5.75 -0.02
C GLN A 68 -14.32 -5.67 0.42
N TYR A 69 -15.04 -4.58 0.11
CA TYR A 69 -16.47 -4.46 0.38
C TYR A 69 -17.31 -5.58 -0.25
N TYR A 70 -16.91 -6.08 -1.42
CA TYR A 70 -17.57 -7.22 -2.06
C TYR A 70 -17.13 -8.58 -1.52
N THR A 71 -16.17 -8.63 -0.60
CA THR A 71 -15.69 -9.88 0.01
C THR A 71 -16.52 -10.20 1.25
N PRO A 72 -17.34 -11.28 1.22
CA PRO A 72 -18.18 -11.63 2.36
C PRO A 72 -17.32 -11.95 3.59
N ARG A 73 -17.72 -11.42 4.76
CA ARG A 73 -17.03 -11.50 6.09
C ARG A 73 -15.95 -10.44 6.39
N ARG A 74 -15.68 -9.48 5.50
CA ARG A 74 -14.82 -8.32 5.80
C ARG A 74 -15.69 -7.09 6.12
N ILE A 75 -15.39 -6.40 7.22
CA ILE A 75 -15.97 -5.08 7.52
C ILE A 75 -14.97 -4.05 6.97
N PRO A 76 -15.36 -3.20 6.02
CA PRO A 76 -14.50 -2.12 5.55
C PRO A 76 -14.18 -1.18 6.73
N ASP A 77 -12.90 -0.95 6.99
CA ASP A 77 -12.44 0.01 7.99
C ASP A 77 -11.67 1.14 7.27
N ILE A 78 -12.20 2.36 7.33
CA ILE A 78 -11.57 3.57 6.76
C ILE A 78 -10.14 3.77 7.31
N TYR A 79 -9.86 3.25 8.51
CA TYR A 79 -8.50 3.28 9.04
C TYR A 79 -7.52 2.46 8.20
N ASP A 80 -7.93 1.38 7.56
CA ASP A 80 -7.06 0.56 6.71
C ASP A 80 -6.57 1.37 5.50
N GLY A 81 -7.47 2.08 4.80
CA GLY A 81 -7.09 3.00 3.74
C GLY A 81 -6.16 4.13 4.19
N ILE A 82 -6.28 4.62 5.44
CA ILE A 82 -5.33 5.60 6.00
C ILE A 82 -3.94 4.98 6.17
N PHE A 83 -3.85 3.76 6.73
CA PHE A 83 -2.58 3.05 6.91
C PHE A 83 -1.92 2.72 5.57
N ASP A 84 -2.71 2.37 4.56
CA ASP A 84 -2.26 2.15 3.18
C ASP A 84 -1.65 3.41 2.57
N ILE A 85 -2.36 4.54 2.64
CA ILE A 85 -1.86 5.82 2.13
C ILE A 85 -0.56 6.21 2.86
N CYS A 86 -0.54 6.12 4.19
CA CYS A 86 0.65 6.41 4.99
C CYS A 86 1.82 5.50 4.62
N GLY A 87 1.59 4.19 4.47
CA GLY A 87 2.58 3.22 4.05
C GLY A 87 3.18 3.60 2.70
N GLY A 88 2.31 3.85 1.71
CA GLY A 88 2.71 4.27 0.36
C GLY A 88 3.61 5.50 0.33
N PHE A 89 3.25 6.55 1.07
CA PHE A 89 4.07 7.76 1.14
C PHE A 89 5.40 7.55 1.88
N VAL A 90 5.42 6.74 2.96
CA VAL A 90 6.66 6.40 3.67
C VAL A 90 7.59 5.59 2.77
N GLY A 91 7.09 4.58 2.07
CA GLY A 91 7.87 3.77 1.13
C GLY A 91 8.47 4.61 0.00
N LEU A 92 7.68 5.52 -0.56
CA LEU A 92 8.14 6.50 -1.54
C LEU A 92 9.25 7.41 -1.00
N TYR A 93 9.08 7.93 0.22
CA TYR A 93 10.07 8.80 0.86
C TYR A 93 11.37 8.05 1.14
N LEU A 94 11.30 6.82 1.64
CA LEU A 94 12.47 5.96 1.87
C LEU A 94 13.23 5.70 0.56
N ARG A 95 12.53 5.35 -0.52
CA ARG A 95 13.17 5.13 -1.82
C ARG A 95 13.84 6.39 -2.36
N LYS A 96 13.22 7.56 -2.16
CA LYS A 96 13.77 8.86 -2.55
C LYS A 96 15.05 9.17 -1.77
N LEU A 97 15.04 8.99 -0.45
CA LEU A 97 16.24 9.16 0.40
C LEU A 97 17.40 8.26 -0.04
N MET A 98 17.11 7.01 -0.36
CA MET A 98 18.12 6.07 -0.87
C MET A 98 18.65 6.48 -2.24
N GLY A 99 17.78 6.95 -3.13
CA GLY A 99 18.19 7.45 -4.45
C GLY A 99 19.09 8.69 -4.39
N MET A 100 18.89 9.56 -3.39
CA MET A 100 19.72 10.76 -3.18
C MET A 100 21.14 10.44 -2.69
N LYS A 101 21.39 9.24 -2.12
CA LYS A 101 22.73 8.85 -1.68
C LYS A 101 23.64 8.35 -2.81
N TYR A 102 23.09 8.07 -3.99
CA TYR A 102 23.81 7.46 -5.12
C TYR A 102 23.64 8.22 -6.45
N GLY A 103 23.18 9.48 -6.40
CA GLY A 103 22.94 10.33 -7.57
C GLY A 103 23.90 11.51 -7.64
#